data_AF-A0A3D5Q247-F1
#
_entry.id   AF-A0A3D5Q247-F1
#
_cell.length_a   1.000
_cell.length_b   1.000
_cell.length_c   1.000
_cell.angle_alpha   90.00
_cell.angle_beta   90.00
_cell.angle_gamma   90.00
#
_symmetry.space_group_name_H-M   'P 1'
#
loop_
_entity.id
_entity.type
_entity.pdbx_description
1 polymer ?
#
loop_
_entity_poly.entity_id
_entity_poly.type
_entity_poly.pdbx_seq_one_letter_code
_entity_poly.pdbx_strand_id
1 'polypeptide(L)'
;MALSGQTSAHKDQALFPAHTKGDVARTVAYMVSTYNLPWAGTKEIFHNWNRIDPPDDKELARHNRIADIQGNRNPFMDNPGRVGTL
;
A
#
# COMPACT_ATOMS: atom_id res chain seq x y z
N MET A 1 -21.26 22.22 19.70
CA MET A 1 -21.53 20.79 19.43
C MET A 1 -20.98 20.47 18.04
N ALA A 2 -19.75 19.94 17.98
CA ALA A 2 -19.13 19.46 16.75
C ALA A 2 -19.31 17.95 16.67
N LEU A 3 -19.70 17.40 15.52
CA LEU A 3 -19.44 16.00 15.12
C LEU A 3 -19.82 15.85 13.62
N SER A 4 -18.97 16.33 12.71
CA SER A 4 -19.14 16.19 11.25
C SER A 4 -17.97 15.44 10.58
N GLY A 5 -17.30 14.53 11.30
CA GLY A 5 -16.08 13.87 10.81
C GLY A 5 -16.10 12.33 10.71
N GLN A 6 -17.21 11.64 11.04
CA GLN A 6 -17.18 10.18 11.24
C GLN A 6 -17.60 9.32 10.03
N THR A 7 -18.09 9.89 8.93
CA THR A 7 -18.73 9.10 7.86
C THR A 7 -17.79 8.45 6.84
N SER A 8 -16.57 8.97 6.63
CA SER A 8 -15.62 8.39 5.66
C SER A 8 -14.72 7.30 6.25
N ALA A 9 -14.26 7.48 7.50
CA ALA A 9 -13.34 6.54 8.13
C ALA A 9 -13.94 5.14 8.33
N HIS A 10 -15.24 5.04 8.61
CA HIS A 10 -15.93 3.75 8.78
C HIS A 10 -16.08 2.96 7.49
N LYS A 11 -16.17 3.62 6.32
CA LYS A 11 -16.27 2.93 5.01
C LYS A 11 -14.92 2.39 4.56
N ASP A 12 -13.84 3.15 4.76
CA ASP A 12 -12.49 2.74 4.40
C ASP A 12 -11.97 1.59 5.29
N GLN A 13 -12.47 1.48 6.52
CA GLN A 13 -12.18 0.37 7.42
C GLN A 13 -13.00 -0.90 7.09
N ALA A 14 -14.18 -0.73 6.49
CA ALA A 14 -15.03 -1.86 6.11
C ALA A 14 -14.55 -2.55 4.82
N LEU A 15 -13.87 -1.83 3.92
CA LEU A 15 -13.42 -2.38 2.63
C LEU A 15 -12.04 -3.07 2.72
N PHE A 16 -11.14 -2.58 3.57
CA PHE A 16 -9.81 -3.15 3.78
C PHE A 16 -9.49 -3.24 5.27
N PRO A 17 -9.20 -4.45 5.79
CA PRO A 17 -8.67 -4.62 7.14
C PRO A 17 -7.42 -3.75 7.36
N ALA A 18 -7.21 -3.29 8.60
CA ALA A 18 -6.13 -2.36 8.91
C ALA A 18 -4.73 -2.88 8.48
N HIS A 19 -4.50 -4.19 8.64
CA HIS A 19 -3.24 -4.89 8.32
C HIS A 19 -3.06 -5.21 6.83
N THR A 20 -3.96 -4.75 5.96
CA THR A 20 -3.88 -4.98 4.51
C THR A 20 -3.65 -3.68 3.74
N LYS A 21 -3.75 -2.53 4.42
CA LYS A 21 -3.71 -1.22 3.79
C LYS A 21 -2.32 -0.95 3.20
N GLY A 22 -1.27 -1.32 3.91
CA GLY A 22 0.12 -1.21 3.48
C GLY A 22 0.43 -2.09 2.28
N ASP A 23 0.00 -3.35 2.33
CA ASP A 23 0.15 -4.31 1.22
C ASP A 23 -0.44 -3.76 -0.07
N VAL A 24 -1.67 -3.23 0.01
CA VAL A 24 -2.36 -2.62 -1.13
C VAL A 24 -1.60 -1.38 -1.62
N ALA A 25 -1.14 -0.52 -0.71
CA ALA A 25 -0.40 0.69 -1.09
C ALA A 25 0.90 0.38 -1.83
N ARG A 26 1.71 -0.57 -1.35
CA ARG A 26 2.96 -0.99 -2.02
C ARG A 26 2.70 -1.69 -3.34
N THR A 27 1.59 -2.42 -3.45
CA THR A 27 1.16 -3.07 -4.70
C THR A 27 0.74 -2.04 -5.74
N VAL A 28 -0.09 -1.05 -5.36
CA VAL A 28 -0.52 0.02 -6.27
C VAL A 28 0.68 0.88 -6.71
N ALA A 29 1.57 1.24 -5.79
CA ALA A 29 2.78 1.99 -6.12
C ALA A 29 3.67 1.24 -7.12
N TYR A 30 3.82 -0.08 -6.97
CA TYR A 30 4.51 -0.93 -7.94
C TYR A 30 3.86 -0.88 -9.31
N MET A 31 2.54 -1.03 -9.40
CA MET A 31 1.84 -1.01 -10.69
C MET A 31 1.93 0.35 -11.38
N VAL A 32 1.76 1.44 -10.62
CA VAL A 32 1.92 2.83 -11.09
C VAL A 32 3.32 3.05 -11.66
N SER A 33 4.36 2.71 -10.88
CA SER A 33 5.76 2.97 -11.26
C SER A 33 6.24 2.07 -12.40
N THR A 34 5.88 0.78 -12.40
CA THR A 34 6.42 -0.20 -13.35
C THR A 34 5.76 -0.08 -14.72
N TYR A 35 4.46 0.24 -14.75
CA TYR A 35 3.68 0.25 -15.99
C TYR A 35 3.24 1.66 -16.41
N ASN A 36 3.76 2.71 -15.76
CA ASN A 36 3.41 4.11 -16.02
C ASN A 36 1.89 4.35 -16.02
N LEU A 37 1.22 3.80 -15.01
CA LEU A 37 -0.23 3.88 -14.84
C LEU A 37 -0.61 5.06 -13.95
N PRO A 38 -1.81 5.65 -14.13
CA PRO A 38 -2.34 6.60 -13.16
C PRO A 38 -2.61 5.91 -11.81
N TRP A 39 -2.61 6.68 -10.73
CA TRP A 39 -3.02 6.19 -9.42
C TRP A 39 -4.48 5.71 -9.44
N ALA A 40 -4.72 4.51 -8.93
CA ALA A 40 -6.05 3.94 -8.77
C ALA A 40 -6.76 4.50 -7.53
N GLY A 41 -6.93 5.82 -7.48
CA GLY A 41 -7.44 6.56 -6.32
C GLY A 41 -6.57 7.77 -5.99
N THR A 42 -6.77 8.34 -4.80
CA THR A 42 -6.00 9.49 -4.34
C THR A 42 -4.63 9.02 -3.83
N LYS A 43 -3.54 9.56 -4.41
CA LYS A 43 -2.14 9.23 -4.07
C LYS A 43 -1.89 9.31 -2.55
N GLU A 44 -2.43 10.34 -1.93
CA GLU A 44 -2.28 10.64 -0.50
C GLU A 44 -2.88 9.53 0.39
N ILE A 45 -3.91 8.83 -0.07
CA ILE A 45 -4.50 7.69 0.66
C ILE A 45 -3.48 6.55 0.73
N PHE A 46 -2.85 6.19 -0.39
CA PHE A 46 -1.87 5.11 -0.43
C PHE A 46 -0.59 5.47 0.34
N HIS A 47 -0.16 6.74 0.27
CA HIS A 47 0.93 7.24 1.11
C HIS A 47 0.63 7.05 2.60
N ASN A 48 -0.57 7.44 3.02
CA ASN A 48 -0.99 7.27 4.41
C ASN A 48 -1.09 5.79 4.79
N TRP A 49 -1.67 4.96 3.95
CA TRP A 49 -1.83 3.52 4.17
C TRP A 49 -0.48 2.81 4.35
N ASN A 50 0.49 3.09 3.48
CA ASN A 50 1.85 2.55 3.63
C ASN A 50 2.53 2.99 4.93
N ARG A 51 2.26 4.21 5.41
CA ARG A 51 2.84 4.74 6.66
C ARG A 51 2.23 4.09 7.91
N ILE A 52 0.92 3.83 7.91
CA ILE A 52 0.23 3.26 9.08
C ILE A 52 0.35 1.74 9.16
N ASP A 53 0.76 1.08 8.07
CA ASP A 53 0.85 -0.37 7.94
C ASP A 53 2.17 -0.77 7.24
N PRO A 54 3.30 -0.79 7.98
CA PRO A 54 4.60 -1.19 7.45
C PRO A 54 4.62 -2.69 7.11
N PRO A 55 5.55 -3.16 6.26
CA PRO A 55 5.64 -4.58 5.94
C PRO A 55 5.85 -5.47 7.17
N ASP A 56 5.15 -6.60 7.19
CA ASP A 56 5.34 -7.65 8.19
C ASP A 56 6.13 -8.84 7.63
N ASP A 57 6.53 -9.76 8.52
CA ASP A 57 7.33 -10.92 8.15
C ASP A 57 6.63 -11.84 7.13
N LYS A 58 5.29 -11.93 7.17
CA LYS A 58 4.52 -12.75 6.25
C LYS A 58 4.52 -12.13 4.86
N GLU A 59 4.38 -10.81 4.77
CA GLU A 59 4.44 -10.05 3.54
C GLU A 59 5.84 -10.15 2.91
N LEU A 60 6.89 -10.00 3.71
CA LEU A 60 8.29 -10.15 3.25
C LEU A 60 8.57 -11.57 2.75
N ALA A 61 8.14 -12.59 3.49
CA ALA A 61 8.30 -13.99 3.07
C ALA A 61 7.57 -14.27 1.74
N ARG A 62 6.33 -13.78 1.61
CA ARG A 62 5.56 -13.88 0.37
C ARG A 62 6.26 -13.14 -0.77
N HIS A 63 6.75 -11.92 -0.53
CA HIS A 63 7.44 -11.13 -1.53
C HIS A 63 8.71 -11.83 -2.05
N ASN A 64 9.54 -12.36 -1.15
CA ASN A 64 10.74 -13.10 -1.53
C ASN A 64 10.39 -14.33 -2.38
N ARG A 65 9.37 -15.09 -1.99
CA ARG A 65 8.93 -16.24 -2.78
C ARG A 65 8.43 -15.87 -4.17
N ILE A 66 7.69 -14.77 -4.29
CA ILE A 66 7.22 -14.26 -5.59
C ILE A 66 8.40 -13.83 -6.45
N ALA A 67 9.37 -13.11 -5.87
CA ALA A 67 10.55 -12.65 -6.57
C ALA A 67 11.40 -13.80 -7.11
N ASP A 68 11.56 -14.88 -6.33
CA ASP A 68 12.26 -16.09 -6.75
C ASP A 68 11.60 -16.76 -7.97
N ILE A 69 10.26 -16.70 -8.06
CA ILE A 69 9.49 -17.31 -9.15
C ILE A 69 9.45 -16.40 -10.39
N GLN A 70 9.24 -15.10 -10.20
CA GLN A 70 9.00 -14.15 -11.30
C GLN A 70 10.28 -13.48 -11.82
N GLY A 71 11.37 -13.50 -11.05
CA GLY A 71 12.64 -12.89 -11.41
C GLY A 71 12.68 -11.36 -11.29
N ASN A 72 11.65 -10.73 -10.73
CA ASN A 72 11.60 -9.29 -10.47
C ASN A 72 11.20 -9.00 -9.02
N ARG A 73 11.54 -7.80 -8.55
CA ARG A 73 11.22 -7.35 -7.18
C ARG A 73 10.30 -6.14 -7.20
N ASN A 74 9.52 -6.00 -6.14
CA ASN A 74 8.75 -4.81 -5.87
C ASN A 74 9.66 -3.87 -5.04
N PRO A 75 10.19 -2.78 -5.60
CA PRO A 75 11.07 -1.88 -4.87
C PRO A 75 10.42 -1.20 -3.66
N PHE A 76 9.09 -1.17 -3.60
CA PHE A 76 8.33 -0.64 -2.47
C PHE A 76 8.22 -1.65 -1.31
N MET A 77 8.51 -2.94 -1.55
CA MET A 77 8.72 -3.92 -0.48
C MET A 77 10.13 -3.79 0.12
N ASP A 78 11.14 -3.60 -0.74
CA ASP A 78 12.53 -3.48 -0.31
C ASP A 78 12.82 -2.14 0.38
N ASN A 79 12.15 -1.07 -0.07
CA ASN A 79 12.22 0.25 0.56
C ASN A 79 10.82 0.90 0.58
N PRO A 80 10.02 0.65 1.63
CA PRO A 80 8.66 1.19 1.76
C PRO A 80 8.60 2.72 1.74
N GLY A 81 9.68 3.41 2.12
CA GLY A 81 9.75 4.88 2.08
C GLY A 81 9.56 5.46 0.67
N ARG A 82 9.87 4.67 -0.37
CA ARG A 82 9.71 5.08 -1.78
C ARG A 82 8.27 5.38 -2.15
N VAL A 83 7.28 4.79 -1.45
CA VAL A 83 5.87 5.08 -1.72
C VAL A 83 5.59 6.56 -1.51
N GLY A 84 6.11 7.16 -0.44
CA GLY A 84 5.88 8.58 -0.11
C GLY A 84 6.57 9.58 -1.04
N THR A 85 7.57 9.12 -1.82
CA THR A 85 8.33 9.96 -2.75
C THR A 85 7.93 9.75 -4.21
N LEU A 86 7.20 8.68 -4.53
CA LEU A 86 6.55 8.45 -5.81
C LEU A 86 5.32 9.32 -5.93
#